data_AF-A0A527GXN2-F1
#
_entry.id   AF-A0A527GXN2-F1
#
_cell.length_a   1.000
_cell.length_b   1.000
_cell.length_c   1.000
_cell.angle_alpha   90.00
_cell.angle_beta   90.00
_cell.angle_gamma   90.00
#
_symmetry.space_group_name_H-M   'P 1'
#
loop_
_entity.id
_entity.type
_entity.pdbx_description
1 polymer ?
#
loop_
_entity_poly.entity_id
_entity_poly.type
_entity_poly.pdbx_seq_one_letter_code
_entity_poly.pdbx_strand_id
1 'polypeptide(L)' 'MAMMLDESEASDAELIGRAKGGDRGAFSTLLERHYDFVYRAAYRWCGRKADAEDIAQEVCVRLGKAIRD' A
#
# COMPACT_ATOMS: atom_id res chain seq x y z
N MET A 1 -8.28 1.75 -29.82
CA MET A 1 -8.24 0.52 -29.02
C MET A 1 -8.77 0.85 -27.64
N ALA A 2 -9.91 0.27 -27.27
CA ALA A 2 -10.55 0.49 -25.98
C ALA A 2 -9.67 -0.10 -24.88
N MET A 3 -9.16 0.74 -23.98
CA MET A 3 -8.76 0.28 -22.65
C MET A 3 -9.97 0.48 -21.74
N MET A 4 -10.60 -0.65 -21.43
CA MET A 4 -11.59 -0.75 -20.36
C MET A 4 -10.92 -0.24 -19.09
N LEU A 5 -11.41 0.87 -18.55
CA LEU A 5 -11.18 1.22 -17.17
C LEU A 5 -11.94 0.15 -16.37
N ASP A 6 -11.19 -0.70 -15.69
CA ASP A 6 -11.69 -1.74 -14.82
C ASP A 6 -12.61 -1.14 -13.75
N GLU A 7 -13.93 -1.23 -13.94
CA GLU A 7 -14.94 -0.91 -12.92
C GLU A 7 -15.00 -2.00 -11.81
N SER A 8 -13.89 -2.67 -11.52
CA SER A 8 -13.82 -3.77 -10.55
C SER A 8 -12.60 -3.71 -9.63
N GLU A 9 -11.87 -2.60 -9.63
CA GLU A 9 -10.84 -2.33 -8.63
C GLU A 9 -11.52 -2.06 -7.28
N ALA A 10 -11.50 -3.06 -6.39
CA ALA A 10 -12.04 -2.95 -5.04
C ALA A 10 -11.53 -1.67 -4.34
N SER A 11 -12.43 -0.97 -3.67
CA SER A 11 -12.08 0.22 -2.89
C SER A 11 -11.11 -0.14 -1.76
N ASP A 12 -10.34 0.84 -1.28
CA ASP A 12 -9.44 0.63 -0.15
C ASP A 12 -10.18 0.11 1.09
N ALA A 13 -11.41 0.57 1.32
CA ALA A 13 -12.25 0.09 2.40
C ALA A 13 -12.58 -1.41 2.28
N GLU A 14 -12.90 -1.88 1.06
CA GLU A 14 -13.15 -3.30 0.79
C GLU A 14 -11.88 -4.14 0.92
N LEU A 15 -10.75 -3.63 0.41
CA LEU A 15 -9.44 -4.29 0.53
C LEU A 15 -9.02 -4.41 1.99
N ILE A 16 -9.22 -3.38 2.81
CA ILE A 16 -8.97 -3.40 4.25
C ILE A 16 -9.86 -4.45 4.93
N GLY A 17 -11.15 -4.51 4.59
CA GLY A 17 -12.07 -5.51 5.13
C GLY A 17 -11.64 -6.95 4.82
N ARG A 18 -11.27 -7.21 3.56
CA ARG A 18 -10.74 -8.52 3.13
C ARG A 18 -9.40 -8.86 3.80
N ALA A 19 -8.49 -7.89 3.88
CA ALA A 19 -7.18 -8.04 4.52
C ALA A 19 -7.30 -8.33 6.03
N LYS A 20 -8.25 -7.67 6.73
CA LYS A 20 -8.65 -8.00 8.11
C LYS A 20 -9.12 -9.45 8.24
N GLY A 21 -9.83 -9.95 7.23
CA GLY A 21 -10.24 -11.35 7.13
C GLY A 21 -9.12 -12.35 6.78
N GLY A 22 -7.88 -11.89 6.61
CA GLY A 22 -6.72 -12.72 6.30
C GLY A 22 -6.41 -12.86 4.80
N ASP A 23 -7.12 -12.13 3.93
CA ASP A 23 -6.83 -12.10 2.49
C ASP A 23 -5.50 -11.37 2.21
N ARG A 24 -4.47 -12.17 1.92
CA ARG A 24 -3.13 -11.66 1.59
C ARG A 24 -3.09 -10.92 0.25
N GLY A 25 -3.94 -11.30 -0.70
CA GLY A 25 -4.03 -10.64 -2.00
C GLY A 25 -4.55 -9.21 -1.83
N ALA A 26 -5.64 -9.06 -1.06
CA ALA A 26 -6.19 -7.74 -0.73
C ALA A 26 -5.17 -6.85 0.00
N PHE A 27 -4.39 -7.41 0.92
CA PHE A 27 -3.31 -6.68 1.59
C PHE A 27 -2.19 -6.25 0.62
N SER A 28 -1.77 -7.13 -0.29
CA SER A 28 -0.75 -6.80 -1.31
C SER A 28 -1.21 -5.66 -2.20
N THR A 29 -2.45 -5.71 -2.69
CA THR A 29 -3.03 -4.65 -3.52
C THR A 29 -3.07 -3.31 -2.79
N LEU A 30 -3.47 -3.30 -1.52
CA LEU A 30 -3.45 -2.08 -0.71
C LEU A 30 -2.04 -1.53 -0.54
N LEU A 31 -1.06 -2.40 -0.26
CA LEU A 31 0.34 -2.00 -0.14
C LEU A 31 0.88 -1.41 -1.44
N GLU A 32 0.71 -2.11 -2.56
CA GLU A 32 1.20 -1.69 -3.88
C GLU A 32 0.63 -0.34 -4.30
N ARG A 33 -0.66 -0.09 -4.05
CA ARG A 33 -1.30 1.21 -4.33
C ARG A 33 -0.69 2.36 -3.55
N HIS A 34 -0.33 2.13 -2.28
CA HIS A 34 0.14 3.20 -1.38
C HIS A 34 1.66 3.29 -1.27
N TYR A 35 2.40 2.25 -1.68
CA TYR A 35 3.86 2.19 -1.56
C TYR A 35 4.53 3.35 -2.28
N ASP A 36 4.12 3.61 -3.53
CA ASP A 36 4.69 4.67 -4.35
C ASP A 36 4.52 6.06 -3.71
N PHE A 37 3.36 6.31 -3.11
CA PHE A 37 3.09 7.55 -2.39
C PHE A 37 3.97 7.68 -1.15
N VAL A 38 4.05 6.62 -0.33
CA VAL A 38 4.87 6.59 0.88
C VAL A 38 6.34 6.78 0.55
N TYR A 39 6.86 6.07 -0.46
CA TYR A 39 8.24 6.19 -0.89
C TYR A 39 8.56 7.61 -1.38
N ARG A 40 7.69 8.21 -2.21
CA ARG A 40 7.88 9.60 -2.69
C ARG A 40 7.84 10.61 -1.54
N ALA A 41 6.95 10.41 -0.57
CA ALA A 41 6.88 11.25 0.62
C ALA A 41 8.15 11.13 1.48
N ALA A 42 8.62 9.90 1.73
CA ALA A 42 9.85 9.64 2.46
C ALA A 42 11.06 10.25 1.75
N TYR A 43 11.18 10.03 0.44
CA TYR A 43 12.27 10.57 -0.37
C TYR A 43 12.28 12.10 -0.37
N ARG A 44 11.11 12.75 -0.40
CA ARG A 44 11.02 14.21 -0.32
C ARG A 44 11.51 14.76 1.03
N TRP A 45 11.44 13.97 2.09
CA TRP A 45 11.94 14.36 3.41
C TRP A 45 13.42 14.06 3.63
N CYS A 46 13.88 12.84 3.30
CA CYS A 46 15.26 12.42 3.58
C CYS A 46 16.25 12.77 2.46
N GLY A 47 15.78 12.94 1.22
CA GLY A 47 16.61 13.22 0.04
C GLY A 47 17.56 12.07 -0.35
N ARG A 48 17.41 10.88 0.25
CA ARG A 48 18.30 9.73 0.05
C ARG A 48 17.47 8.47 -0.22
N LYS A 49 17.78 7.78 -1.31
CA LYS A 49 17.05 6.58 -1.73
C LYS A 49 16.99 5.49 -0.66
N ALA A 50 18.13 5.12 -0.08
CA ALA A 50 18.21 4.08 0.95
C ALA A 50 17.32 4.42 2.17
N ASP A 51 17.45 5.64 2.70
CA ASP A 51 16.66 6.09 3.84
C ASP A 51 15.15 6.12 3.51
N ALA A 52 14.78 6.45 2.26
CA ALA A 52 13.38 6.42 1.81
C ALA A 52 12.82 4.99 1.70
N GLU A 53 13.62 4.04 1.22
CA GLU A 53 13.25 2.62 1.14
C GLU A 53 13.04 2.05 2.55
N ASP A 54 13.94 2.34 3.49
CA ASP A 54 13.82 1.91 4.89
C ASP A 54 12.55 2.46 5.55
N ILE A 55 12.27 3.76 5.39
CA ILE A 55 11.05 4.38 5.91
C ILE A 55 9.80 3.76 5.28
N ALA A 56 9.80 3.56 3.96
CA ALA A 56 8.66 2.95 3.27
C ALA A 56 8.39 1.54 3.77
N GLN A 57 9.44 0.73 3.97
CA GLN A 57 9.31 -0.60 4.55
C GLN A 57 8.77 -0.57 5.98
N GLU A 58 9.22 0.36 6.84
CA GLU A 58 8.69 0.49 8.19
C GLU A 58 7.19 0.82 8.18
N VAL A 59 6.76 1.71 7.28
CA VAL A 59 5.34 2.02 7.08
C VAL A 59 4.55 0.79 6.63
N CYS A 60 5.09 -0.02 5.71
CA CYS A 60 4.45 -1.26 5.27
C CYS A 60 4.24 -2.25 6.43
N VAL A 61 5.25 -2.42 7.28
CA VAL A 61 5.17 -3.28 8.48
C VAL A 61 4.13 -2.75 9.47
N ARG A 62 4.09 -1.43 9.69
CA ARG A 62 3.09 -0.79 10.56
C ARG A 62 1.67 -0.94 10.03
N LEU A 63 1.48 -0.81 8.71
CA LEU A 63 0.18 -1.01 8.07
C LEU A 63 -0.32 -2.45 8.27
N GLY A 64 0.57 -3.45 8.08
CA GLY A 64 0.22 -4.85 8.32
C GLY A 64 -0.20 -5.15 9.77
N LYS A 65 0.40 -4.46 10.75
CA LYS A 65 -0.02 -4.55 12.15
C LYS A 65 -1.37 -3.87 12.37
N ALA A 66 -1.53 -2.63 11.91
CA ALA A 66 -2.74 -1.84 12.10
C ALA A 66 -3.99 -2.45 11.43
N ILE A 67 -3.82 -3.21 10.35
CA ILE A 67 -4.94 -3.93 9.71
C ILE A 67 -5.39 -5.13 10.55
N ARG A 68 -4.46 -5.81 11.25
CA ARG A 68 -4.78 -6.99 12.07
C ARG A 68 -5.47 -6.64 13.39
N ASP A 69 -5.18 -5.45 13.93
CA ASP A 69 -5.82 -4.88 15.11
C ASP A 69 -7.25 -4.37 14.78
#